data_AF-A0AA47FIQ3-F1
#
_entry.id   AF-A0AA47FIQ3-F1
#
_cell.length_a   1.000
_cell.length_b   1.000
_cell.length_c   1.000
_cell.angle_alpha   90.00
_cell.angle_beta   90.00
_cell.angle_gamma   90.00
#
_symmetry.space_group_name_H-M   'P 1'
#
loop_
_entity.id
_entity.type
_entity.pdbx_description
1 polymer ?
#
loop_
_entity_poly.entity_id
_entity_poly.type
_entity_poly.pdbx_seq_one_letter_code
_entity_poly.pdbx_strand_id
1 'polypeptide(L)'
;MSLPKIVLAGTAALALSLSLGACSLSINGSGSGDSGSPAATQAEQNKQDKQTETKNADSNGSAKTDSQSPSGGSAQASTDSDDDKDGDDAPITDATWKDIQSKGQRTEVSGDYAVQGSGTTLNLVGDLDQLAVQGSDVKIAAEDVDTLTVQGSNVTVYARDIDHLNIMGSGVTVHWLGDDPTIQDTGANNTTGKLSQ
;
A
#
# COMPACT_ATOMS: atom_id res chain seq x y z
N MET A 1 -63.30 11.61 -20.07
CA MET A 1 -63.10 10.20 -19.70
C MET A 1 -62.54 9.45 -20.90
N SER A 2 -61.27 9.05 -20.83
CA SER A 2 -60.71 7.92 -21.58
C SER A 2 -59.38 7.57 -20.90
N LEU A 3 -59.32 6.42 -20.23
CA LEU A 3 -58.08 5.76 -19.78
C LEU A 3 -57.93 4.44 -20.58
N PRO A 4 -56.90 3.61 -20.32
CA PRO A 4 -55.53 3.63 -20.83
C PRO A 4 -55.21 2.29 -21.55
N LYS A 5 -53.94 2.03 -21.92
CA LYS A 5 -53.20 0.72 -21.94
C LYS A 5 -51.89 0.85 -22.76
N ILE A 6 -50.69 0.79 -22.17
CA ILE A 6 -49.82 -0.37 -21.83
C ILE A 6 -49.32 -1.15 -23.08
N VAL A 7 -47.99 -1.34 -23.16
CA VAL A 7 -47.17 -2.55 -23.53
C VAL A 7 -45.74 -2.02 -23.83
N LEU A 8 -44.67 -2.24 -23.04
CA LEU A 8 -43.85 -3.40 -22.65
C LEU A 8 -42.97 -4.03 -23.77
N ALA A 9 -41.72 -4.34 -23.39
CA ALA A 9 -40.66 -5.16 -24.02
C ALA A 9 -39.57 -4.34 -24.75
N GLY A 10 -38.28 -4.39 -24.43
CA GLY A 10 -37.50 -5.38 -23.68
C GLY A 10 -36.84 -6.37 -24.63
N THR A 11 -35.56 -6.15 -24.97
CA THR A 11 -34.56 -7.20 -25.28
C THR A 11 -33.18 -6.55 -25.45
N ALA A 12 -32.29 -6.79 -24.48
CA ALA A 12 -30.85 -6.65 -24.65
C ALA A 12 -30.30 -7.92 -25.31
N ALA A 13 -29.41 -7.77 -26.30
CA ALA A 13 -28.62 -8.85 -26.83
C ALA A 13 -27.13 -8.51 -26.61
N LEU A 14 -26.57 -9.01 -25.51
CA LEU A 14 -25.12 -9.02 -25.29
C LEU A 14 -24.57 -10.27 -25.99
N ALA A 15 -23.96 -10.08 -27.16
CA ALA A 15 -23.23 -11.13 -27.84
C ALA A 15 -21.89 -11.37 -27.12
N LEU A 16 -21.84 -12.39 -26.26
CA LEU A 16 -20.60 -12.91 -25.69
C LEU A 16 -19.88 -13.74 -26.76
N SER A 17 -18.88 -13.16 -27.41
CA SER A 17 -17.96 -13.92 -28.26
C SER A 17 -17.00 -14.73 -27.38
N LEU A 18 -17.26 -16.04 -27.24
CA LEU A 18 -16.30 -16.99 -26.67
C LEU A 18 -15.28 -17.36 -27.76
N SER A 19 -14.07 -16.81 -27.68
CA SER A 19 -12.93 -17.34 -28.42
C SER A 19 -12.35 -18.54 -27.66
N LEU A 20 -12.58 -19.75 -28.18
CA LEU A 20 -11.88 -20.96 -27.78
C LEU A 20 -10.48 -20.96 -28.41
N GLY A 21 -9.46 -20.61 -27.63
CA GLY A 21 -8.06 -20.81 -27.98
C GLY A 21 -7.50 -22.05 -27.28
N ALA A 22 -7.58 -23.21 -27.92
CA ALA A 22 -6.89 -24.41 -27.48
C ALA A 22 -5.42 -24.34 -27.95
N CYS A 23 -4.47 -24.31 -27.02
CA CYS A 23 -3.09 -24.67 -27.27
C CYS A 23 -2.68 -25.68 -26.21
N SER A 24 -2.66 -26.95 -26.63
CA SER A 24 -2.15 -28.08 -25.88
C SER A 24 -0.63 -27.96 -25.74
N LEU A 25 -0.14 -27.90 -24.49
CA LEU A 25 1.27 -28.12 -24.19
C LEU A 25 1.38 -29.49 -23.52
N SER A 26 1.94 -30.45 -24.24
CA SER A 26 2.32 -31.77 -23.73
C SER A 26 3.62 -31.65 -22.93
N ILE A 27 3.62 -32.22 -21.72
CA ILE A 27 4.81 -32.45 -20.90
C ILE A 27 5.07 -33.96 -20.81
N ASN A 28 6.32 -34.34 -20.53
CA ASN A 28 6.89 -35.69 -20.32
C ASN A 28 7.53 -36.30 -21.58
N GLY A 29 8.83 -36.59 -21.65
CA GLY A 29 9.86 -36.75 -20.63
C GLY A 29 10.81 -37.87 -21.11
N SER A 30 12.12 -37.72 -20.93
CA SER A 30 13.21 -38.72 -20.97
C SER A 30 14.52 -37.92 -21.12
N GLY A 31 15.56 -38.03 -20.30
CA GLY A 31 16.00 -39.12 -19.45
C GLY A 31 17.52 -39.24 -19.65
N SER A 32 18.27 -39.33 -18.56
CA SER A 32 19.67 -39.80 -18.46
C SER A 32 20.80 -38.88 -18.95
N GLY A 33 21.49 -38.30 -17.96
CA GLY A 33 22.84 -37.78 -18.09
C GLY A 33 23.63 -38.09 -16.82
N ASP A 34 24.04 -39.35 -16.67
CA ASP A 34 25.21 -39.73 -15.86
C ASP A 34 26.46 -39.21 -16.58
N SER A 35 27.40 -38.64 -15.83
CA SER A 35 28.85 -38.93 -15.89
C SER A 35 29.73 -37.73 -15.50
N GLY A 36 30.60 -38.00 -14.54
CA GLY A 36 32.00 -37.61 -14.65
C GLY A 36 32.40 -36.25 -14.07
N SER A 37 32.83 -36.28 -12.81
CA SER A 37 33.92 -35.41 -12.37
C SER A 37 35.18 -35.73 -13.21
N PRO A 38 35.99 -34.72 -13.57
CA PRO A 38 37.38 -34.81 -13.14
C PRO A 38 37.92 -33.51 -12.55
N ALA A 39 39.07 -33.70 -11.92
CA ALA A 39 39.72 -32.87 -10.93
C ALA A 39 40.73 -31.86 -11.52
N ALA A 40 41.18 -30.99 -10.61
CA ALA A 40 42.47 -30.28 -10.57
C ALA A 40 42.65 -29.12 -11.58
N THR A 41 43.33 -28.01 -11.30
CA THR A 41 44.51 -27.81 -10.45
C THR A 41 44.68 -26.30 -10.14
N GLN A 42 44.95 -26.00 -8.88
CA GLN A 42 45.89 -25.03 -8.25
C GLN A 42 46.19 -23.62 -8.82
N ALA A 43 46.55 -22.80 -7.83
CA ALA A 43 47.48 -21.67 -7.83
C ALA A 43 46.91 -20.29 -8.17
N GLU A 44 47.28 -19.19 -7.50
CA GLU A 44 47.89 -18.89 -6.20
C GLU A 44 47.84 -17.35 -6.11
N GLN A 45 47.72 -16.82 -4.88
CA GLN A 45 48.34 -15.58 -4.40
C GLN A 45 48.32 -14.31 -5.29
N ASN A 46 47.66 -13.24 -4.81
CA ASN A 46 48.43 -12.08 -4.33
C ASN A 46 47.62 -11.17 -3.39
N LYS A 47 48.31 -10.75 -2.33
CA LYS A 47 47.89 -9.76 -1.34
C LYS A 47 48.20 -8.37 -1.91
N GLN A 48 47.45 -7.33 -1.55
CA GLN A 48 48.07 -6.14 -0.96
C GLN A 48 47.07 -5.14 -0.39
N ASP A 49 47.33 -4.87 0.88
CA ASP A 49 46.85 -3.77 1.70
C ASP A 49 47.13 -2.40 1.08
N LYS A 50 46.18 -1.45 1.24
CA LYS A 50 46.58 -0.10 1.64
C LYS A 50 45.47 0.61 2.41
N GLN A 51 45.71 0.63 3.72
CA GLN A 51 45.17 1.49 4.75
C GLN A 51 45.82 2.89 4.62
N THR A 52 45.02 3.96 4.64
CA THR A 52 45.48 5.31 4.99
C THR A 52 44.36 6.05 5.72
N GLU A 53 44.45 6.05 7.04
CA GLU A 53 43.93 7.10 7.91
C GLU A 53 44.86 8.32 7.83
N THR A 54 44.34 9.55 7.89
CA THR A 54 45.00 10.68 8.58
C THR A 54 43.95 11.72 9.00
N LYS A 55 44.23 12.32 10.16
CA LYS A 55 43.40 13.04 11.13
C LYS A 55 43.20 14.54 10.84
N ASN A 56 42.12 15.06 11.44
CA ASN A 56 41.84 16.38 12.04
C ASN A 56 42.76 17.61 11.83
N ALA A 57 42.12 18.77 11.62
CA ALA A 57 42.26 20.04 12.39
C ALA A 57 41.12 21.00 11.99
N ASP A 58 40.16 21.31 12.89
CA ASP A 58 40.05 22.54 13.70
C ASP A 58 40.04 23.87 12.91
N SER A 59 38.90 24.56 12.94
CA SER A 59 38.85 26.03 12.96
C SER A 59 37.58 26.52 13.65
N ASN A 60 37.77 26.86 14.92
CA ASN A 60 37.02 27.77 15.78
C ASN A 60 36.53 29.06 15.08
N GLY A 61 35.31 29.52 15.39
CA GLY A 61 34.75 30.77 14.85
C GLY A 61 33.40 31.17 15.46
N SER A 62 33.43 31.66 16.70
CA SER A 62 32.32 32.22 17.47
C SER A 62 31.69 33.47 16.84
N ALA A 63 30.35 33.61 16.93
CA ALA A 63 29.70 34.91 17.15
C ALA A 63 28.27 34.75 17.71
N LYS A 64 28.09 35.18 18.97
CA LYS A 64 26.79 35.56 19.56
C LYS A 64 26.14 36.67 18.75
N THR A 65 24.81 36.71 18.72
CA THR A 65 24.06 37.96 18.84
C THR A 65 22.74 37.68 19.58
N ASP A 66 22.69 38.19 20.81
CA ASP A 66 21.48 38.43 21.61
C ASP A 66 20.61 39.49 20.92
N SER A 67 19.28 39.34 20.98
CA SER A 67 18.28 40.43 21.15
C SER A 67 16.87 39.81 21.12
N GLN A 68 16.28 39.57 22.29
CA GLN A 68 15.25 40.41 22.92
C GLN A 68 13.84 40.29 22.30
N SER A 69 12.98 39.57 23.03
CA SER A 69 11.52 39.74 23.04
C SER A 69 11.15 41.12 23.62
N PRO A 70 9.94 41.63 23.34
CA PRO A 70 8.94 41.54 24.41
C PRO A 70 7.47 41.31 23.98
N SER A 71 6.79 40.60 24.88
CA SER A 71 5.43 40.81 25.39
C SER A 71 4.20 40.70 24.48
N GLY A 72 3.34 39.74 24.83
CA GLY A 72 2.07 40.06 25.50
C GLY A 72 0.80 39.92 24.65
N GLY A 73 -0.02 38.90 24.95
CA GLY A 73 -1.37 38.80 24.40
C GLY A 73 -2.01 37.44 24.62
N SER A 74 -2.33 37.12 25.87
CA SER A 74 -3.16 36.00 26.28
C SER A 74 -4.54 36.05 25.62
N ALA A 75 -4.79 35.17 24.65
CA ALA A 75 -6.12 34.75 24.25
C ALA A 75 -6.21 33.25 24.57
N GLN A 76 -6.81 32.98 25.72
CA GLN A 76 -7.26 31.66 26.14
C GLN A 76 -8.36 31.24 25.16
N ALA A 77 -7.97 30.54 24.09
CA ALA A 77 -8.90 29.73 23.34
C ALA A 77 -9.20 28.52 24.22
N SER A 78 -10.41 28.48 24.74
CA SER A 78 -10.98 27.26 25.30
C SER A 78 -10.86 26.18 24.22
N THR A 79 -9.89 25.28 24.35
CA THR A 79 -9.95 24.01 23.65
C THR A 79 -11.00 23.21 24.39
N ASP A 80 -12.24 23.32 23.89
CA ASP A 80 -13.26 22.32 24.16
C ASP A 80 -12.59 20.95 23.97
N SER A 81 -12.57 20.19 25.06
CA SER A 81 -12.06 18.83 25.05
C SER A 81 -13.15 17.97 24.43
N ASP A 82 -13.25 18.08 23.11
CA ASP A 82 -13.87 17.05 22.29
C ASP A 82 -12.89 15.88 22.34
N ASP A 83 -13.17 14.94 23.25
CA ASP A 83 -12.40 13.73 23.48
C ASP A 83 -12.64 12.67 22.39
N ASP A 84 -13.14 13.10 21.22
CA ASP A 84 -13.27 12.32 20.00
C ASP A 84 -11.87 12.18 19.38
N LYS A 85 -11.05 11.32 19.99
CA LYS A 85 -9.81 10.84 19.39
C LYS A 85 -10.18 9.85 18.30
N ASP A 86 -10.76 10.37 17.23
CA ASP A 86 -10.77 9.69 15.94
C ASP A 86 -9.30 9.38 15.61
N GLY A 87 -9.04 8.22 15.00
CA GLY A 87 -7.69 7.67 14.80
C GLY A 87 -6.75 8.55 13.94
N ASP A 88 -7.22 9.71 13.50
CA ASP A 88 -6.60 10.63 12.54
C ASP A 88 -5.31 11.25 13.05
N ASP A 89 -5.22 11.56 14.34
CA ASP A 89 -4.02 12.16 14.94
C ASP A 89 -3.08 11.14 15.58
N ALA A 90 -3.47 9.86 15.63
CA ALA A 90 -2.60 8.82 16.19
C ALA A 90 -1.31 8.71 15.36
N PRO A 91 -0.12 8.71 15.97
CA PRO A 91 1.13 8.53 15.23
C PRO A 91 1.18 7.11 14.66
N ILE A 92 1.64 6.96 13.41
CA ILE A 92 1.84 5.64 12.80
C ILE A 92 3.14 5.04 13.34
N THR A 93 3.06 3.96 14.12
CA THR A 93 4.23 3.22 14.63
C THR A 93 4.56 1.94 13.87
N ASP A 94 3.62 1.39 13.09
CA ASP A 94 3.85 0.16 12.33
C ASP A 94 5.01 0.34 11.32
N ALA A 95 6.00 -0.53 11.42
CA ALA A 95 7.22 -0.41 10.62
C ALA A 95 6.97 -0.64 9.12
N THR A 96 6.04 -1.54 8.77
CA THR A 96 5.71 -1.83 7.37
C THR A 96 4.95 -0.67 6.75
N TRP A 97 4.00 -0.09 7.47
CA TRP A 97 3.31 1.11 7.02
C TRP A 97 4.29 2.27 6.81
N LYS A 98 5.19 2.52 7.76
CA LYS A 98 6.23 3.54 7.61
C LYS A 98 7.14 3.29 6.40
N ASP A 99 7.45 2.02 6.12
CA ASP A 99 8.20 1.64 4.92
C ASP A 99 7.45 2.02 3.64
N ILE A 100 6.14 1.76 3.59
CA ILE A 100 5.29 2.12 2.44
C ILE A 100 5.17 3.65 2.30
N GLN A 101 4.99 4.40 3.39
CA GLN A 101 4.93 5.87 3.34
C GLN A 101 6.24 6.49 2.86
N SER A 102 7.38 5.93 3.27
CA SER A 102 8.71 6.47 2.95
C SER A 102 9.21 6.08 1.56
N LYS A 103 8.88 4.87 1.07
CA LYS A 103 9.35 4.37 -0.24
C LYS A 103 8.30 4.43 -1.34
N GLY A 104 7.02 4.48 -0.98
CA GLY A 104 5.91 4.53 -1.93
C GLY A 104 5.87 5.84 -2.71
N GLN A 105 5.36 5.79 -3.94
CA GLN A 105 5.11 6.98 -4.73
C GLN A 105 4.03 7.81 -4.04
N ARG A 106 4.40 8.99 -3.53
CA ARG A 106 3.43 9.94 -2.96
C ARG A 106 2.51 10.45 -4.06
N THR A 107 1.20 10.31 -3.85
CA THR A 107 0.15 10.71 -4.78
C THR A 107 -0.94 11.43 -4.00
N GLU A 108 -1.24 12.68 -4.36
CA GLU A 108 -2.39 13.39 -3.83
C GLU A 108 -3.65 12.87 -4.52
N VAL A 109 -4.66 12.50 -3.73
CA VAL A 109 -5.89 11.87 -4.21
C VAL A 109 -7.11 12.53 -3.56
N SER A 110 -8.26 12.38 -4.22
CA SER A 110 -9.56 12.82 -3.71
C SER A 110 -10.66 12.06 -4.43
N GLY A 111 -11.74 11.69 -3.74
CA GLY A 111 -12.88 10.99 -4.34
C GLY A 111 -12.56 9.54 -4.73
N ASP A 112 -12.95 9.12 -5.93
CA ASP A 112 -12.67 7.75 -6.41
C ASP A 112 -11.24 7.58 -6.95
N TYR A 113 -10.54 6.54 -6.48
CA TYR A 113 -9.21 6.17 -6.97
C TYR A 113 -9.07 4.67 -7.26
N ALA A 114 -8.38 4.35 -8.35
CA ALA A 114 -8.16 2.97 -8.77
C ALA A 114 -6.67 2.66 -8.92
N VAL A 115 -6.22 1.60 -8.26
CA VAL A 115 -4.86 1.06 -8.37
C VAL A 115 -4.89 -0.19 -9.23
N GLN A 116 -4.12 -0.18 -10.32
CA GLN A 116 -4.06 -1.27 -11.28
C GLN A 116 -2.61 -1.68 -11.58
N GLY A 117 -2.42 -2.93 -11.99
CA GLY A 117 -1.12 -3.46 -12.40
C GLY A 117 -0.45 -4.33 -11.33
N SER A 118 0.88 -4.44 -11.37
CA SER A 118 1.63 -5.32 -10.48
C SER A 118 2.87 -4.66 -9.88
N GLY A 119 3.23 -5.02 -8.64
CA GLY A 119 4.47 -4.59 -7.99
C GLY A 119 4.49 -3.11 -7.60
N THR A 120 3.32 -2.49 -7.45
CA THR A 120 3.18 -1.06 -7.18
C THR A 120 3.26 -0.78 -5.68
N THR A 121 3.93 0.29 -5.27
CA THR A 121 3.92 0.79 -3.88
C THR A 121 3.53 2.27 -3.87
N LEU A 122 2.41 2.60 -3.22
CA LEU A 122 1.80 3.93 -3.25
C LEU A 122 1.62 4.49 -1.83
N ASN A 123 1.83 5.81 -1.70
CA ASN A 123 1.48 6.60 -0.53
C ASN A 123 0.42 7.62 -0.94
N LEU A 124 -0.84 7.26 -0.74
CA LEU A 124 -2.01 8.06 -1.10
C LEU A 124 -2.32 9.02 0.05
N VAL A 125 -2.55 10.28 -0.29
CA VAL A 125 -2.70 11.38 0.67
C VAL A 125 -3.94 12.18 0.27
N GLY A 126 -4.84 12.40 1.22
CA GLY A 126 -6.17 12.92 1.00
C GLY A 126 -7.25 11.84 1.15
N ASP A 127 -8.49 12.31 1.10
CA ASP A 127 -9.68 11.54 1.48
C ASP A 127 -10.27 10.85 0.25
N LEU A 128 -10.59 9.56 0.38
CA LEU A 128 -11.11 8.74 -0.72
C LEU A 128 -12.53 8.25 -0.44
N ASP A 129 -13.47 8.63 -1.32
CA ASP A 129 -14.81 8.02 -1.34
C ASP A 129 -14.68 6.51 -1.64
N GLN A 130 -13.86 6.15 -2.64
CA GLN A 130 -13.57 4.76 -2.95
C GLN A 130 -12.11 4.52 -3.37
N LEU A 131 -11.56 3.41 -2.87
CA LEU A 131 -10.28 2.85 -3.31
C LEU A 131 -10.49 1.45 -3.92
N ALA A 132 -10.33 1.33 -5.23
CA ALA A 132 -10.41 0.06 -5.95
C ALA A 132 -9.01 -0.48 -6.28
N VAL A 133 -8.65 -1.65 -5.74
CA VAL A 133 -7.34 -2.29 -5.96
C VAL A 133 -7.50 -3.54 -6.82
N GLN A 134 -7.02 -3.45 -8.06
CA GLN A 134 -7.11 -4.48 -9.10
C GLN A 134 -5.70 -4.79 -9.61
N GLY A 135 -4.94 -5.59 -8.87
CA GLY A 135 -3.54 -5.84 -9.19
C GLY A 135 -2.88 -6.93 -8.35
N SER A 136 -1.62 -7.24 -8.63
CA SER A 136 -0.84 -8.19 -7.82
C SER A 136 0.37 -7.53 -7.15
N ASP A 137 0.76 -8.00 -5.97
CA ASP A 137 1.96 -7.50 -5.29
C ASP A 137 1.91 -5.98 -5.05
N VAL A 138 0.72 -5.48 -4.67
CA VAL A 138 0.46 -4.06 -4.46
C VAL A 138 0.59 -3.71 -2.98
N LYS A 139 1.23 -2.59 -2.66
CA LYS A 139 1.35 -2.04 -1.31
C LYS A 139 0.85 -0.60 -1.26
N ILE A 140 -0.07 -0.30 -0.35
CA ILE A 140 -0.71 1.02 -0.26
C ILE A 140 -0.67 1.50 1.19
N ALA A 141 -0.25 2.75 1.37
CA ALA A 141 -0.56 3.57 2.54
C ALA A 141 -1.61 4.60 2.10
N ALA A 142 -2.70 4.72 2.85
CA ALA A 142 -3.76 5.71 2.64
C ALA A 142 -4.08 6.44 3.95
N GLU A 143 -4.75 7.58 3.84
CA GLU A 143 -5.28 8.34 4.99
C GLU A 143 -6.69 7.85 5.28
N ASP A 144 -7.72 8.51 4.77
CA ASP A 144 -9.13 8.13 4.97
C ASP A 144 -9.72 7.47 3.71
N VAL A 145 -10.54 6.43 3.90
CA VAL A 145 -11.13 5.63 2.83
C VAL A 145 -12.53 5.13 3.23
N ASP A 146 -13.60 5.73 2.67
CA ASP A 146 -14.96 5.25 2.97
C ASP A 146 -15.14 3.80 2.50
N THR A 147 -14.78 3.49 1.25
CA THR A 147 -14.90 2.12 0.72
C THR A 147 -13.64 1.61 0.05
N LEU A 148 -13.04 0.57 0.63
CA LEU A 148 -11.92 -0.18 0.06
C LEU A 148 -12.42 -1.48 -0.59
N THR A 149 -12.26 -1.60 -1.91
CA THR A 149 -12.50 -2.85 -2.66
C THR A 149 -11.21 -3.46 -3.18
N VAL A 150 -10.88 -4.69 -2.77
CA VAL A 150 -9.68 -5.40 -3.21
C VAL A 150 -10.04 -6.65 -4.01
N GLN A 151 -9.73 -6.64 -5.30
CA GLN A 151 -9.89 -7.78 -6.23
C GLN A 151 -8.55 -8.40 -6.64
N GLY A 152 -7.45 -7.91 -6.07
CA GLY A 152 -6.08 -8.31 -6.39
C GLY A 152 -5.54 -9.55 -5.66
N SER A 153 -4.26 -9.85 -5.89
CA SER A 153 -3.55 -10.92 -5.19
C SER A 153 -2.28 -10.40 -4.50
N ASN A 154 -1.96 -10.89 -3.30
CA ASN A 154 -0.80 -10.42 -2.53
C ASN A 154 -0.80 -8.89 -2.36
N VAL A 155 -1.92 -8.35 -1.88
CA VAL A 155 -2.13 -6.92 -1.68
C VAL A 155 -1.94 -6.60 -0.21
N THR A 156 -1.22 -5.52 0.11
CA THR A 156 -1.10 -4.98 1.47
C THR A 156 -1.62 -3.56 1.50
N VAL A 157 -2.62 -3.27 2.33
CA VAL A 157 -3.17 -1.92 2.50
C VAL A 157 -3.09 -1.52 3.98
N TYR A 158 -2.56 -0.34 4.23
CA TYR A 158 -2.65 0.35 5.50
C TYR A 158 -3.41 1.65 5.28
N ALA A 159 -4.44 1.91 6.08
CA ALA A 159 -5.19 3.17 6.06
C ALA A 159 -5.34 3.71 7.48
N ARG A 160 -5.53 5.02 7.65
CA ARG A 160 -5.90 5.55 8.97
C ARG A 160 -7.29 5.07 9.34
N ASP A 161 -8.26 5.31 8.48
CA ASP A 161 -9.63 4.86 8.69
C ASP A 161 -10.20 4.16 7.47
N ILE A 162 -11.14 3.24 7.72
CA ILE A 162 -11.89 2.52 6.69
C ILE A 162 -13.30 2.28 7.22
N ASP A 163 -14.33 2.73 6.50
CA ASP A 163 -15.73 2.43 6.86
C ASP A 163 -16.21 1.08 6.32
N HIS A 164 -15.85 0.78 5.07
CA HIS A 164 -16.32 -0.39 4.33
C HIS A 164 -15.16 -1.12 3.64
N LEU A 165 -14.92 -2.36 4.05
CA LEU A 165 -13.88 -3.21 3.49
C LEU A 165 -14.48 -4.40 2.72
N ASN A 166 -14.29 -4.44 1.41
CA ASN A 166 -14.72 -5.53 0.54
C ASN A 166 -13.52 -6.23 -0.11
N ILE A 167 -13.32 -7.52 0.22
CA ILE A 167 -12.21 -8.33 -0.27
C ILE A 167 -12.76 -9.48 -1.11
N MET A 168 -12.36 -9.50 -2.37
CA MET A 168 -12.64 -10.57 -3.35
C MET A 168 -11.35 -11.26 -3.82
N GLY A 169 -10.19 -10.72 -3.41
CA GLY A 169 -8.85 -11.15 -3.79
C GLY A 169 -8.29 -12.32 -2.98
N SER A 170 -6.98 -12.54 -3.10
CA SER A 170 -6.29 -13.61 -2.37
C SER A 170 -4.95 -13.17 -1.77
N GLY A 171 -4.65 -13.56 -0.53
CA GLY A 171 -3.42 -13.11 0.13
C GLY A 171 -3.44 -11.61 0.39
N VAL A 172 -4.62 -11.07 0.70
CA VAL A 172 -4.81 -9.64 1.01
C VAL A 172 -4.58 -9.41 2.49
N THR A 173 -3.76 -8.43 2.83
CA THR A 173 -3.55 -7.93 4.20
C THR A 173 -4.05 -6.50 4.30
N VAL A 174 -5.00 -6.22 5.19
CA VAL A 174 -5.51 -4.87 5.43
C VAL A 174 -5.42 -4.51 6.91
N HIS A 175 -4.87 -3.34 7.21
CA HIS A 175 -4.72 -2.82 8.56
C HIS A 175 -5.21 -1.37 8.65
N TRP A 176 -5.86 -1.01 9.76
CA TRP A 176 -6.43 0.32 10.02
C TRP A 176 -6.13 0.80 11.45
N LEU A 177 -6.32 2.09 11.75
CA LEU A 177 -6.17 2.69 13.10
C LEU A 177 -7.49 3.14 13.70
N GLY A 178 -8.36 3.70 12.88
CA GLY A 178 -9.67 4.23 13.24
C GLY A 178 -10.64 3.13 13.62
N ASP A 179 -11.93 3.37 13.40
CA ASP A 179 -12.96 2.44 13.85
C ASP A 179 -12.98 1.15 13.04
N ASP A 180 -13.67 0.13 13.56
CA ASP A 180 -13.72 -1.16 12.89
C ASP A 180 -14.63 -1.07 11.64
N PRO A 181 -14.12 -1.35 10.43
CA PRO A 181 -14.92 -1.32 9.21
C PRO A 181 -16.01 -2.40 9.24
N THR A 182 -17.03 -2.20 8.42
CA THR A 182 -17.84 -3.33 7.96
C THR A 182 -17.03 -4.17 6.97
N ILE A 183 -16.72 -5.41 7.34
CA ILE A 183 -15.88 -6.31 6.54
C ILE A 183 -16.74 -7.33 5.76
N GLN A 184 -16.54 -7.39 4.46
CA GLN A 184 -17.00 -8.45 3.57
C GLN A 184 -15.81 -9.10 2.90
N ASP A 185 -15.46 -10.32 3.31
CA ASP A 185 -14.39 -11.08 2.70
C ASP A 185 -14.93 -12.36 2.06
N THR A 186 -14.85 -12.41 0.74
CA THR A 186 -15.24 -13.55 -0.11
C THR A 186 -14.03 -14.20 -0.78
N GLY A 187 -12.83 -13.75 -0.44
CA GLY A 187 -11.56 -14.17 -1.00
C GLY A 187 -10.93 -15.36 -0.27
N ALA A 188 -9.61 -15.52 -0.45
CA ALA A 188 -8.86 -16.63 0.15
C ALA A 188 -7.54 -16.19 0.78
N ASN A 189 -7.23 -16.71 1.98
CA ASN A 189 -5.99 -16.45 2.71
C ASN A 189 -5.77 -14.96 3.02
N ASN A 190 -6.83 -14.24 3.36
CA ASN A 190 -6.77 -12.82 3.68
C ASN A 190 -6.62 -12.62 5.19
N THR A 191 -6.06 -11.47 5.56
CA THR A 191 -5.85 -11.05 6.95
C THR A 191 -6.27 -9.60 7.10
N THR A 192 -7.08 -9.33 8.12
CA THR A 192 -7.55 -7.98 8.43
C THR A 192 -7.35 -7.70 9.92
N GLY A 193 -6.96 -6.49 10.30
CA GLY A 193 -6.98 -6.15 11.72
C GLY A 193 -6.59 -4.72 12.04
N LYS A 194 -7.25 -4.18 13.07
CA LYS A 194 -6.91 -2.90 13.70
C LYS A 194 -5.51 -2.94 14.31
N LEU A 195 -4.73 -1.89 14.08
CA LEU A 195 -3.43 -1.70 14.69
C LEU A 195 -3.60 -1.03 16.06
N SER A 196 -2.95 -1.60 17.07
CA SER A 196 -2.77 -0.94 18.37
C SER A 196 -1.50 -0.10 18.34
N GLN A 197 -1.61 1.18 18.65
CA GLN A 197 -0.47 2.10 18.84
C GLN A 197 0.01 2.11 20.29
#